data_AF-A0A0K1E8W3-F1
#
_entry.id   AF-A0A0K1E8W3-F1
#
_cell.length_a   1.000
_cell.length_b   1.000
_cell.length_c   1.000
_cell.angle_alpha   90.00
_cell.angle_beta   90.00
_cell.angle_gamma   90.00
#
_symmetry.space_group_name_H-M   'P 1'
#
loop_
_entity.id
_entity.type
_entity.pdbx_description
1 polymer ?
#
loop_
_entity_poly.entity_id
_entity_poly.type
_entity_poly.pdbx_seq_one_letter_code
_entity_poly.pdbx_strand_id
1 'polypeptide(L)'
;MSADAPRDSVPSTDAAEPEETRASLDGRFTDPRQPPPTSPRQAILIAASVTLVTALGVAWAFSPSRAGVTDLLSALAAVYIPGVALTALWLRRRGELRFALVPRGGDLALGALIAAVLYGTAMGASLLITPHGSPQEAWILRLYLHLGGPDVSDRMILGGVVFAIAALEEIVWRGLAMRALSGAFGAVPALLVSTALYGAAHLPTLFLLADPQAGPNPLLVAAALGCGLVWGRLVLLKHERLAPAVFAHAFFSWAVASFPLWRP
;
A
#
# COMPACT_ATOMS: atom_id res chain seq x y z
N MET A 1 -34.31 1.75 -71.10
CA MET A 1 -33.06 1.68 -71.87
C MET A 1 -31.94 1.44 -70.89
N SER A 2 -31.57 0.16 -70.75
CA SER A 2 -30.42 -0.30 -69.97
C SER A 2 -29.12 0.11 -70.65
N ALA A 3 -28.12 0.48 -69.85
CA ALA A 3 -26.73 0.51 -70.26
C ALA A 3 -25.94 -0.32 -69.24
N ASP A 4 -25.72 -1.59 -69.59
CA ASP A 4 -24.79 -2.49 -68.92
C ASP A 4 -23.36 -2.01 -69.20
N ALA A 5 -22.59 -1.79 -68.13
CA ALA A 5 -21.15 -1.56 -68.21
C ALA A 5 -20.40 -2.88 -67.95
N PRO A 6 -19.29 -3.16 -68.66
CA PRO A 6 -18.58 -4.43 -68.55
C PRO A 6 -17.80 -4.51 -67.24
N ARG A 7 -17.90 -5.65 -66.55
CA ARG A 7 -17.08 -6.00 -65.39
C ARG A 7 -15.72 -6.48 -65.88
N ASP A 8 -14.69 -5.66 -65.65
CA ASP A 8 -13.30 -6.07 -65.80
C ASP A 8 -12.93 -7.06 -64.70
N SER A 9 -12.62 -8.29 -65.10
CA SER A 9 -12.10 -9.35 -64.27
C SER A 9 -10.63 -9.07 -63.93
N VAL A 10 -10.36 -8.71 -62.67
CA VAL A 10 -9.00 -8.60 -62.13
C VAL A 10 -8.39 -10.01 -62.04
N PRO A 11 -7.16 -10.24 -62.53
CA PRO A 11 -6.49 -11.52 -62.42
C PRO A 11 -6.11 -11.80 -60.96
N SER A 12 -6.62 -12.92 -60.42
CA SER A 12 -6.16 -13.52 -59.16
C SER A 12 -4.67 -13.82 -59.29
N THR A 13 -3.84 -13.02 -58.63
CA THR A 13 -2.41 -13.29 -58.52
C THR A 13 -2.22 -14.05 -57.22
N ASP A 14 -2.57 -15.34 -57.25
CA ASP A 14 -2.20 -16.31 -56.22
C ASP A 14 -0.68 -16.56 -56.29
N ALA A 15 0.08 -15.55 -55.90
CA ALA A 15 1.48 -15.72 -55.54
C ALA A 15 1.48 -16.35 -54.15
N ALA A 16 1.63 -17.67 -54.11
CA ALA A 16 1.96 -18.39 -52.89
C ALA A 16 3.20 -17.75 -52.27
N GLU A 17 3.00 -16.97 -51.20
CA GLU A 17 4.09 -16.44 -50.41
C GLU A 17 4.92 -17.62 -49.88
N PRO A 18 6.25 -17.59 -50.06
CA PRO A 18 7.11 -18.66 -49.58
C PRO A 18 6.93 -18.84 -48.08
N GLU A 19 6.66 -20.07 -47.68
CA GLU A 19 6.49 -20.57 -46.31
C GLU A 19 7.83 -20.57 -45.52
N GLU A 20 8.68 -19.60 -45.80
CA GLU A 20 10.01 -19.46 -45.27
C GLU A 20 9.97 -18.29 -44.27
N THR A 21 9.86 -18.64 -42.98
CA THR A 21 9.96 -17.82 -41.75
C THR A 21 8.75 -17.96 -40.81
N ARG A 22 8.24 -19.18 -40.58
CA ARG A 22 7.42 -19.52 -39.39
C ARG A 22 8.25 -20.12 -38.24
N ALA A 23 9.59 -20.07 -38.34
CA ALA A 23 10.52 -20.63 -37.36
C ALA A 23 11.06 -19.60 -36.34
N SER A 24 10.26 -18.59 -35.97
CA SER A 24 10.57 -17.64 -34.88
C SER A 24 9.32 -17.29 -34.04
N LEU A 25 8.29 -18.14 -34.05
CA LEU A 25 6.98 -17.81 -33.44
C LEU A 25 6.87 -18.06 -31.93
N ASP A 26 7.89 -18.61 -31.27
CA ASP A 26 7.98 -18.64 -29.80
C ASP A 26 8.93 -17.59 -29.21
N GLY A 27 9.48 -16.74 -30.07
CA GLY A 27 10.13 -15.50 -29.68
C GLY A 27 9.07 -14.54 -29.13
N ARG A 28 8.61 -14.77 -27.90
CA ARG A 28 8.00 -13.72 -27.09
C ARG A 28 9.01 -12.59 -27.05
N PHE A 29 8.86 -11.62 -27.94
CA PHE A 29 9.41 -10.29 -27.79
C PHE A 29 8.84 -9.79 -26.48
N THR A 30 9.55 -10.08 -25.39
CA THR A 30 9.35 -9.39 -24.13
C THR A 30 9.60 -7.94 -24.48
N ASP A 31 8.53 -7.14 -24.48
CA ASP A 31 8.62 -5.70 -24.64
C ASP A 31 9.79 -5.24 -23.76
N PRO A 32 10.86 -4.65 -24.32
CA PRO A 32 12.04 -4.26 -23.55
C PRO A 32 11.74 -3.22 -22.46
N ARG A 33 10.50 -2.73 -22.42
CA ARG A 33 9.96 -1.87 -21.35
C ARG A 33 9.39 -2.66 -20.18
N GLN A 34 9.20 -3.97 -20.30
CA GLN A 34 8.75 -4.82 -19.21
C GLN A 34 9.93 -5.17 -18.31
N PRO A 35 9.85 -4.80 -17.03
CA PRO A 35 10.94 -5.01 -16.11
C PRO A 35 11.08 -6.52 -15.81
N PRO A 36 12.29 -7.00 -15.50
CA PRO A 36 12.53 -8.44 -15.36
C PRO A 36 11.63 -9.04 -14.26
N PRO A 37 11.04 -10.23 -14.46
CA PRO A 37 10.23 -10.88 -13.44
C PRO A 37 11.08 -11.16 -12.19
N THR A 38 10.47 -11.08 -11.01
CA THR A 38 11.15 -11.42 -9.76
C THR A 38 11.02 -12.92 -9.55
N SER A 39 12.11 -13.62 -9.20
CA SER A 39 11.99 -15.05 -8.89
C SER A 39 11.09 -15.25 -7.66
N PRO A 40 10.28 -16.33 -7.59
CA PRO A 40 9.42 -16.59 -6.43
C PRO A 40 10.16 -16.59 -5.09
N ARG A 41 11.35 -17.18 -5.04
CA ARG A 41 12.21 -17.20 -3.84
C ARG A 41 12.60 -15.80 -3.40
N GLN A 42 13.03 -14.95 -4.35
CA GLN A 42 13.41 -13.58 -4.05
C GLN A 42 12.20 -12.75 -3.58
N ALA A 43 11.04 -12.92 -4.21
CA ALA A 43 9.81 -12.22 -3.82
C ALA A 43 9.39 -12.58 -2.39
N ILE A 44 9.38 -13.87 -2.05
CA ILE A 44 9.08 -14.36 -0.70
C ILE A 44 10.07 -13.78 0.32
N LEU A 45 11.38 -13.83 0.02
CA LEU A 45 12.39 -13.29 0.93
C LEU A 45 12.21 -11.79 1.18
N ILE A 46 11.98 -10.99 0.12
CA ILE A 46 11.72 -9.55 0.26
C ILE A 46 10.49 -9.31 1.13
N ALA A 47 9.36 -9.96 0.82
CA ALA A 47 8.12 -9.75 1.56
C ALA A 47 8.24 -10.19 3.03
N ALA A 48 8.87 -11.33 3.29
CA ALA A 48 9.13 -11.82 4.64
C ALA A 48 10.05 -10.89 5.43
N SER A 49 11.12 -10.37 4.81
CA SER A 49 12.03 -9.41 5.45
C SER A 49 11.32 -8.09 5.79
N VAL A 50 10.54 -7.52 4.86
CA VAL A 50 9.76 -6.30 5.12
C VAL A 50 8.77 -6.53 6.27
N THR A 51 8.10 -7.69 6.27
CA THR A 51 7.15 -8.06 7.33
C THR A 51 7.83 -8.18 8.68
N LEU A 52 8.96 -8.91 8.76
CA LEU A 52 9.68 -9.12 10.01
C LEU A 52 10.24 -7.81 10.57
N VAL A 53 10.89 -7.00 9.74
CA VAL A 53 11.47 -5.72 10.17
C VAL A 53 10.36 -4.77 10.64
N THR A 54 9.24 -4.71 9.92
CA THR A 54 8.08 -3.91 10.33
C THR A 54 7.51 -4.41 11.65
N ALA A 55 7.33 -5.73 11.81
CA ALA A 55 6.80 -6.31 13.04
C ALA A 55 7.68 -6.00 14.26
N LEU A 56 9.00 -6.11 14.11
CA LEU A 56 9.95 -5.74 15.16
C LEU A 56 9.89 -4.24 15.49
N GLY A 57 9.82 -3.40 14.47
CA GLY A 57 9.67 -1.96 14.62
C GLY A 57 8.37 -1.56 15.34
N VAL A 58 7.25 -2.13 14.92
CA VAL A 58 5.93 -1.95 15.53
C VAL A 58 5.92 -2.45 16.97
N ALA A 59 6.46 -3.64 17.23
CA ALA A 59 6.56 -4.19 18.58
C ALA A 59 7.37 -3.29 19.51
N TRP A 60 8.46 -2.71 19.00
CA TRP A 60 9.26 -1.74 19.74
C TRP A 60 8.50 -0.44 19.99
N ALA A 61 7.89 0.11 18.94
CA ALA A 61 7.22 1.41 18.97
C ALA A 61 5.98 1.43 19.87
N PHE A 62 5.30 0.29 20.03
CA PHE A 62 4.13 0.12 20.89
C PHE A 62 4.43 -0.60 22.21
N SER A 63 5.70 -0.71 22.59
CA SER A 63 6.05 -1.27 23.89
C SER A 63 5.54 -0.38 25.02
N PRO A 64 4.83 -0.90 26.04
CA PRO A 64 4.26 -0.06 27.11
C PRO A 64 5.29 0.79 27.86
N SER A 65 6.54 0.33 27.98
CA SER A 65 7.62 1.08 28.63
C SER A 65 8.14 2.26 27.81
N ARG A 66 7.69 2.39 26.55
CA ARG A 66 8.06 3.43 25.58
C ARG A 66 6.84 4.22 25.10
N ALA A 67 5.74 4.17 25.85
CA ALA A 67 4.53 4.90 25.49
C ALA A 67 4.84 6.40 25.40
N GLY A 68 4.74 6.95 24.18
CA GLY A 68 5.01 8.35 23.92
C GLY A 68 5.29 8.62 22.44
N VAL A 69 5.05 9.87 22.03
CA VAL A 69 5.13 10.32 20.64
C VAL A 69 6.54 10.12 20.06
N THR A 70 7.57 10.56 20.78
CA THR A 70 8.94 10.59 20.27
C THR A 70 9.47 9.18 19.99
N ASP A 71 9.24 8.24 20.91
CA ASP A 71 9.68 6.86 20.74
C ASP A 71 8.93 6.16 19.60
N LEU A 72 7.60 6.36 19.52
CA LEU A 72 6.78 5.82 18.44
C LEU A 72 7.28 6.30 17.07
N LEU A 73 7.37 7.62 16.87
CA LEU A 73 7.69 8.20 15.57
C LEU A 73 9.15 7.92 15.16
N SER A 74 10.09 7.97 16.10
CA SER A 74 11.50 7.67 15.82
C SER A 74 11.74 6.21 15.46
N ALA A 75 11.07 5.27 16.14
CA ALA A 75 11.16 3.85 15.83
C ALA A 75 10.62 3.53 14.43
N LEU A 76 9.46 4.10 14.07
CA LEU A 76 8.88 3.92 12.74
C LEU A 76 9.75 4.58 11.65
N ALA A 77 10.28 5.78 11.91
CA ALA A 77 11.20 6.45 10.99
C ALA A 77 12.48 5.62 10.76
N ALA A 78 13.04 5.02 11.82
CA ALA A 78 14.22 4.15 11.73
C ALA A 78 13.99 2.90 10.87
N VAL A 79 12.75 2.43 10.77
CA VAL A 79 12.37 1.32 9.87
C VAL A 79 12.19 1.79 8.44
N TYR A 80 11.37 2.82 8.23
CA TYR A 80 10.91 3.16 6.88
C TYR A 80 11.88 4.05 6.09
N ILE A 81 12.74 4.84 6.73
CA ILE A 81 13.77 5.62 6.00
C ILE A 81 14.73 4.68 5.25
N PRO A 82 15.36 3.66 5.89
CA PRO A 82 16.18 2.68 5.18
C PRO A 82 15.37 1.87 4.16
N GLY A 83 14.12 1.50 4.50
CA GLY A 83 13.24 0.76 3.60
C GLY A 83 12.93 1.53 2.31
N VAL A 84 12.69 2.84 2.39
CA VAL A 84 12.46 3.69 1.22
C VAL A 84 13.72 3.81 0.38
N ALA A 85 14.90 3.96 1.00
CA ALA A 85 16.16 3.97 0.26
C ALA A 85 16.37 2.65 -0.52
N LEU A 86 16.11 1.50 0.11
CA LEU A 86 16.16 0.19 -0.54
C LEU A 86 15.14 0.09 -1.69
N THR A 87 13.92 0.54 -1.46
CA THR A 87 12.85 0.54 -2.47
C THR A 87 13.23 1.40 -3.69
N ALA A 88 13.75 2.61 -3.45
CA ALA A 88 14.18 3.50 -4.51
C ALA A 88 15.33 2.92 -5.33
N LEU A 89 16.32 2.29 -4.67
CA LEU A 89 17.41 1.59 -5.36
C LEU A 89 16.91 0.41 -6.19
N TRP A 90 15.99 -0.38 -5.65
CA TRP A 90 15.38 -1.51 -6.33
C TRP A 90 14.60 -1.06 -7.58
N LEU A 91 13.73 -0.05 -7.44
CA LEU A 91 12.99 0.54 -8.56
C LEU A 91 13.90 1.19 -9.61
N ARG A 92 15.00 1.85 -9.18
CA ARG A 92 15.97 2.46 -10.08
C ARG A 92 16.68 1.42 -10.93
N ARG A 93 17.12 0.31 -10.34
CA ARG A 93 17.77 -0.80 -11.06
C ARG A 93 16.86 -1.44 -12.10
N ARG A 94 15.54 -1.30 -11.94
CA ARG A 94 14.53 -1.83 -12.86
C ARG A 94 14.02 -0.79 -13.87
N GLY A 95 14.50 0.45 -13.82
CA GLY A 95 14.01 1.54 -14.66
C GLY A 95 12.58 2.02 -14.33
N GLU A 96 12.03 1.60 -13.19
CA GLU A 96 10.63 1.85 -12.82
C GLU A 96 10.44 3.07 -11.91
N LEU A 97 11.51 3.61 -11.33
CA LEU A 97 11.46 4.62 -10.25
C LEU A 97 10.60 5.83 -10.60
N ARG A 98 10.86 6.46 -11.74
CA ARG A 98 10.14 7.67 -12.17
C ARG A 98 8.67 7.36 -12.42
N PHE A 99 8.38 6.23 -13.07
CA PHE A 99 7.01 5.83 -13.34
C PHE A 99 6.23 5.53 -12.06
N ALA A 100 6.86 4.90 -11.07
CA ALA A 100 6.22 4.53 -9.81
C ALA A 100 5.90 5.75 -8.93
N LEU A 101 6.82 6.72 -8.83
CA LEU A 101 6.74 7.80 -7.84
C LEU A 101 6.19 9.13 -8.39
N VAL A 102 6.29 9.39 -9.69
CA VAL A 102 5.82 10.68 -10.23
C VAL A 102 4.29 10.69 -10.33
N PRO A 103 3.59 11.62 -9.65
CA PRO A 103 2.15 11.73 -9.76
C PRO A 103 1.74 12.17 -11.17
N ARG A 104 0.57 11.71 -11.64
CA ARG A 104 -0.10 12.28 -12.82
C ARG A 104 -1.37 13.02 -12.40
N GLY A 105 -1.97 13.74 -13.35
CA GLY A 105 -3.22 14.45 -13.16
C GLY A 105 -4.28 13.55 -12.52
N GLY A 106 -4.87 14.04 -11.43
CA GLY A 106 -5.94 13.35 -10.69
C GLY A 106 -5.48 12.30 -9.67
N ASP A 107 -4.21 11.89 -9.63
CA ASP A 107 -3.76 10.86 -8.66
C ASP A 107 -3.92 11.35 -7.21
N LEU A 108 -3.53 12.60 -6.92
CA LEU A 108 -3.65 13.17 -5.57
C LEU A 108 -5.11 13.43 -5.19
N ALA A 109 -5.95 13.88 -6.13
CA ALA A 109 -7.38 14.08 -5.89
C ALA A 109 -8.09 12.76 -5.57
N LEU A 110 -7.76 11.69 -6.31
CA LEU A 110 -8.26 10.35 -6.01
C LEU A 110 -7.74 9.86 -4.65
N GLY A 111 -6.45 10.07 -4.36
CA GLY A 111 -5.89 9.73 -3.05
C GLY A 111 -6.62 10.43 -1.90
N ALA A 112 -6.89 11.73 -2.04
CA ALA A 112 -7.64 12.53 -1.06
C ALA A 112 -9.07 12.00 -0.85
N LEU A 113 -9.77 11.68 -1.94
CA LEU A 113 -11.11 11.12 -1.88
C LEU A 113 -11.13 9.77 -1.15
N ILE A 114 -10.19 8.88 -1.48
CA ILE A 114 -10.07 7.57 -0.81
C ILE A 114 -9.73 7.74 0.68
N ALA A 115 -8.81 8.65 1.02
CA ALA A 115 -8.49 8.97 2.40
C ALA A 115 -9.70 9.48 3.19
N ALA A 116 -10.51 10.36 2.60
CA ALA A 116 -11.73 10.87 3.23
C ALA A 116 -12.76 9.75 3.48
N VAL A 117 -12.94 8.84 2.52
CA VAL A 117 -13.83 7.66 2.68
C VAL A 117 -13.32 6.73 3.77
N LEU A 118 -12.01 6.46 3.82
CA LEU A 118 -11.40 5.63 4.85
C LEU A 118 -11.52 6.28 6.24
N TYR A 119 -11.31 7.60 6.34
CA TYR A 119 -11.48 8.33 7.59
C TYR A 119 -12.94 8.28 8.07
N GLY A 120 -13.91 8.51 7.19
CA GLY A 120 -15.33 8.38 7.50
C GLY A 120 -15.70 6.96 7.95
N THR A 121 -15.15 5.93 7.29
CA THR A 121 -15.33 4.52 7.68
C THR A 121 -14.73 4.25 9.06
N ALA A 122 -13.52 4.75 9.34
CA ALA A 122 -12.86 4.58 10.62
C ALA A 122 -13.61 5.28 11.76
N MET A 123 -14.17 6.46 11.50
CA MET A 123 -15.05 7.18 12.43
C MET A 123 -16.35 6.40 12.68
N GLY A 124 -17.01 5.90 11.65
CA GLY A 124 -18.20 5.06 11.81
C GLY A 124 -17.89 3.79 12.62
N ALA A 125 -16.75 3.16 12.35
CA ALA A 125 -16.30 2.00 13.09
C ALA A 125 -15.98 2.31 14.55
N SER A 126 -15.35 3.46 14.87
CA SER A 126 -15.07 3.84 16.27
C SER A 126 -16.35 4.07 17.07
N LEU A 127 -17.37 4.70 16.46
CA LEU A 127 -18.67 4.90 17.09
C LEU A 127 -19.41 3.58 17.39
N LEU A 128 -19.19 2.54 16.58
CA LEU A 128 -19.87 1.25 16.71
C LEU A 128 -19.10 0.25 17.59
N ILE A 129 -17.76 0.23 17.48
CA ILE A 129 -16.90 -0.78 18.09
C ILE A 129 -16.32 -0.32 19.41
N THR A 130 -16.05 0.99 19.55
CA THR A 130 -15.45 1.58 20.75
C THR A 130 -16.31 2.73 21.31
N PRO A 131 -17.61 2.53 21.56
CA PRO A 131 -18.47 3.59 22.09
C PRO A 131 -18.06 4.01 23.50
N HIS A 132 -18.31 5.27 23.85
CA HIS A 132 -18.01 5.81 25.18
C HIS A 132 -18.67 5.01 26.29
N GLY A 133 -17.92 4.73 27.35
CA GLY A 133 -18.34 3.94 28.50
C GLY A 133 -18.28 2.42 28.30
N SER A 134 -17.91 1.94 27.10
CA SER A 134 -17.67 0.51 26.88
C SER A 134 -16.25 0.11 27.26
N PRO A 135 -16.01 -1.17 27.63
CA PRO A 135 -14.64 -1.67 27.79
C PRO A 135 -13.76 -1.41 26.56
N GLN A 136 -14.33 -1.54 25.35
CA GLN A 136 -13.63 -1.38 24.09
C GLN A 136 -13.13 0.05 23.83
N GLU A 137 -13.66 1.05 24.53
CA GLU A 137 -13.10 2.41 24.52
C GLU A 137 -11.60 2.42 24.88
N ALA A 138 -11.16 1.50 25.76
CA ALA A 138 -9.75 1.36 26.12
C ALA A 138 -8.86 1.02 24.92
N TRP A 139 -9.38 0.33 23.89
CA TRP A 139 -8.60 0.00 22.70
C TRP A 139 -8.18 1.25 21.94
N ILE A 140 -9.08 2.21 21.75
CA ILE A 140 -8.78 3.44 21.01
C ILE A 140 -8.00 4.43 21.87
N LEU A 141 -8.28 4.49 23.17
CA LEU A 141 -7.53 5.33 24.12
C LEU A 141 -6.04 4.95 24.15
N ARG A 142 -5.73 3.65 24.25
CA ARG A 142 -4.33 3.16 24.29
C ARG A 142 -3.53 3.48 23.04
N LEU A 143 -4.19 3.60 21.88
CA LEU A 143 -3.56 4.10 20.65
C LEU A 143 -3.20 5.58 20.79
N TYR A 144 -4.14 6.42 21.24
CA TYR A 144 -3.89 7.85 21.38
C TYR A 144 -2.88 8.19 22.49
N LEU A 145 -2.73 7.36 23.52
CA LEU A 145 -1.67 7.52 24.52
C LEU A 145 -0.27 7.45 23.89
N HIS A 146 -0.06 6.58 22.89
CA HIS A 146 1.22 6.55 22.15
C HIS A 146 1.39 7.77 21.24
N LEU A 147 0.29 8.41 20.85
CA LEU A 147 0.28 9.67 20.11
C LEU A 147 0.28 10.90 21.03
N GLY A 148 0.60 10.74 22.32
CA GLY A 148 0.82 11.85 23.27
C GLY A 148 -0.41 12.25 24.08
N GLY A 149 -1.52 11.52 23.97
CA GLY A 149 -2.74 11.76 24.74
C GLY A 149 -3.65 12.85 24.16
N PRO A 150 -4.74 13.20 24.87
CA PRO A 150 -5.74 14.17 24.41
C PRO A 150 -5.24 15.63 24.38
N ASP A 151 -4.22 15.96 25.16
CA ASP A 151 -3.81 17.35 25.41
C ASP A 151 -2.60 17.84 24.57
N VAL A 152 -2.19 17.08 23.55
CA VAL A 152 -1.11 17.51 22.64
C VAL A 152 -1.50 18.83 21.98
N SER A 153 -0.78 19.91 22.31
CA SER A 153 -1.02 21.27 21.79
C SER A 153 -0.80 21.38 20.28
N ASP A 154 0.15 20.60 19.75
CA ASP A 154 0.63 20.72 18.36
C ASP A 154 0.19 19.54 17.47
N ARG A 155 -1.09 19.15 17.54
CA ARG A 155 -1.64 18.02 16.76
C ARG A 155 -1.38 18.13 15.26
N MET A 156 -1.35 19.34 14.71
CA MET A 156 -1.08 19.55 13.29
C MET A 156 0.37 19.21 12.92
N ILE A 157 1.33 19.52 13.79
CA ILE A 157 2.75 19.17 13.61
C ILE A 157 2.89 17.65 13.73
N LEU A 158 2.30 17.05 14.77
CA LEU A 158 2.26 15.60 14.94
C LEU A 158 1.67 14.91 13.71
N GLY A 159 0.52 15.39 13.24
CA GLY A 159 -0.13 14.89 12.03
C GLY A 159 0.78 14.98 10.81
N GLY A 160 1.51 16.08 10.64
CA GLY A 160 2.48 16.24 9.55
C GLY A 160 3.62 15.21 9.59
N VAL A 161 4.11 14.85 10.78
CA VAL A 161 5.12 13.79 10.93
C VAL A 161 4.52 12.41 10.65
N VAL A 162 3.30 12.15 11.14
CA VAL A 162 2.56 10.91 10.85
C VAL A 162 2.29 10.76 9.35
N PHE A 163 1.92 11.85 8.67
CA PHE A 163 1.78 11.91 7.21
C PHE A 163 3.06 11.43 6.52
N ALA A 164 4.21 11.99 6.93
CA ALA A 164 5.50 11.65 6.34
C ALA A 164 5.84 10.16 6.56
N ILE A 165 5.68 9.65 7.78
CA ILE A 165 5.96 8.24 8.10
C ILE A 165 5.04 7.30 7.29
N ALA A 166 3.74 7.59 7.24
CA ALA A 166 2.77 6.81 6.47
C ALA A 166 3.09 6.82 4.96
N ALA A 167 3.58 7.94 4.42
CA ALA A 167 4.06 7.99 3.04
C ALA A 167 5.27 7.07 2.82
N LEU A 168 6.23 7.06 3.75
CA LEU A 168 7.41 6.17 3.67
C LEU A 168 7.00 4.70 3.77
N GLU A 169 6.11 4.38 4.71
CA GLU A 169 5.55 3.04 4.89
C GLU A 169 4.88 2.53 3.61
N GLU A 170 4.05 3.36 2.97
CA GLU A 170 3.35 2.98 1.74
C GLU A 170 4.31 2.73 0.58
N ILE A 171 5.38 3.52 0.46
CA ILE A 171 6.43 3.30 -0.55
C ILE A 171 7.08 1.93 -0.33
N VAL A 172 7.38 1.54 0.91
CA VAL A 172 8.00 0.23 1.19
C VAL A 172 7.03 -0.91 0.89
N TRP A 173 5.80 -0.85 1.41
CA TRP A 173 4.87 -1.96 1.26
C TRP A 173 4.40 -2.15 -0.18
N ARG A 174 4.04 -1.07 -0.88
CA ARG A 174 3.51 -1.19 -2.25
C ARG A 174 4.59 -1.12 -3.31
N GLY A 175 5.64 -0.34 -3.06
CA GLY A 175 6.76 -0.18 -3.99
C GLY A 175 7.77 -1.32 -3.97
N LEU A 176 7.91 -2.04 -2.84
CA LEU A 176 8.85 -3.15 -2.71
C LEU A 176 8.15 -4.49 -2.47
N ALA A 177 7.44 -4.65 -1.35
CA ALA A 177 6.91 -5.97 -0.95
C ALA A 177 5.82 -6.48 -1.93
N MET A 178 4.75 -5.71 -2.13
CA MET A 178 3.66 -6.06 -3.04
C MET A 178 4.16 -6.20 -4.48
N ARG A 179 5.03 -5.28 -4.93
CA ARG A 179 5.53 -5.29 -6.31
C ARG A 179 6.45 -6.49 -6.58
N ALA A 180 7.29 -6.89 -5.62
CA ALA A 180 8.09 -8.11 -5.75
C ALA A 180 7.20 -9.36 -5.85
N LEU A 181 6.13 -9.43 -5.03
CA LEU A 181 5.13 -10.49 -5.12
C LEU A 181 4.37 -10.47 -6.46
N SER A 182 4.03 -9.28 -6.96
CA SER A 182 3.32 -9.10 -8.24
C SER A 182 4.16 -9.63 -9.40
N GLY A 183 5.47 -9.35 -9.40
CA GLY A 183 6.40 -9.85 -10.39
C GLY A 183 6.66 -11.37 -10.35
N ALA A 184 6.27 -12.08 -9.28
CA ALA A 184 6.45 -13.51 -9.13
C ALA A 184 5.16 -14.33 -9.24
N PHE A 185 4.05 -13.80 -8.70
CA PHE A 185 2.79 -14.52 -8.52
C PHE A 185 1.59 -13.84 -9.22
N GLY A 186 1.80 -12.68 -9.84
CA GLY A 186 0.76 -11.88 -10.46
C GLY A 186 0.03 -10.94 -9.50
N ALA A 187 -0.75 -10.03 -10.06
CA ALA A 187 -1.31 -8.88 -9.35
C ALA A 187 -2.28 -9.24 -8.21
N VAL A 188 -3.21 -10.17 -8.44
CA VAL A 188 -4.24 -10.52 -7.44
C VAL A 188 -3.66 -11.31 -6.26
N PRO A 189 -2.87 -12.39 -6.47
CA PRO A 189 -2.20 -13.04 -5.34
C PRO A 189 -1.29 -12.09 -4.57
N ALA A 190 -0.55 -11.21 -5.26
CA ALA A 190 0.30 -10.21 -4.61
C ALA A 190 -0.48 -9.23 -3.73
N LEU A 191 -1.64 -8.75 -4.18
CA LEU A 191 -2.53 -7.91 -3.37
C LEU A 191 -2.94 -8.61 -2.08
N LEU A 192 -3.45 -9.84 -2.19
CA LEU A 192 -3.98 -10.58 -1.04
C LEU A 192 -2.86 -10.95 -0.06
N VAL A 193 -1.75 -11.50 -0.57
CA VAL A 193 -0.60 -11.90 0.26
C VAL A 193 0.04 -10.68 0.90
N SER A 194 0.28 -9.60 0.16
CA SER A 194 0.86 -8.37 0.75
C SER A 194 -0.05 -7.74 1.79
N THR A 195 -1.37 -7.78 1.59
CA THR A 195 -2.35 -7.28 2.58
C THR A 195 -2.30 -8.11 3.86
N ALA A 196 -2.30 -9.44 3.73
CA ALA A 196 -2.20 -10.35 4.86
C ALA A 196 -0.88 -10.16 5.64
N LEU A 197 0.24 -10.03 4.93
CA LEU A 197 1.55 -9.77 5.52
C LEU A 197 1.62 -8.39 6.20
N TYR A 198 0.98 -7.37 5.63
CA TYR A 198 0.88 -6.05 6.26
C TYR A 198 0.09 -6.09 7.57
N GLY A 199 -1.05 -6.80 7.60
CA GLY A 199 -1.79 -7.07 8.83
C GLY A 199 -0.97 -7.90 9.84
N ALA A 200 -0.25 -8.91 9.35
CA ALA A 200 0.62 -9.75 10.19
C ALA A 200 1.74 -8.95 10.87
N ALA A 201 2.31 -7.97 10.17
CA ALA A 201 3.32 -7.08 10.73
C ALA A 201 2.80 -6.23 11.90
N HIS A 202 1.48 -6.06 12.01
CA HIS A 202 0.84 -5.32 13.09
C HIS A 202 0.35 -6.21 14.25
N LEU A 203 0.47 -7.55 14.16
CA LEU A 203 0.05 -8.47 15.22
C LEU A 203 0.61 -8.17 16.62
N PRO A 204 1.85 -7.67 16.79
CA PRO A 204 2.35 -7.31 18.12
C PRO A 204 1.44 -6.33 18.86
N THR A 205 0.78 -5.43 18.13
CA THR A 205 -0.12 -4.41 18.71
C THR A 205 -1.35 -5.01 19.40
N LEU A 206 -1.79 -6.21 18.97
CA LEU A 206 -2.90 -6.94 19.62
C LEU A 206 -2.66 -7.13 21.11
N PHE A 207 -1.42 -7.49 21.46
CA PHE A 207 -1.04 -7.87 22.81
C PHE A 207 -0.42 -6.70 23.57
N LEU A 208 0.39 -5.89 22.90
CA LEU A 208 1.04 -4.74 23.53
C LEU A 208 0.07 -3.62 23.91
N LEU A 209 -1.04 -3.51 23.17
CA LEU A 209 -2.11 -2.54 23.44
C LEU A 209 -3.33 -3.17 24.09
N ALA A 210 -3.22 -4.42 24.57
CA ALA A 210 -4.30 -5.09 25.27
C ALA A 210 -4.70 -4.34 26.54
N ASP A 211 -5.95 -4.51 26.93
CA ASP A 211 -6.50 -3.97 28.17
C ASP A 211 -7.00 -5.10 29.07
N PRO A 212 -6.83 -5.03 30.41
CA PRO A 212 -7.30 -6.07 31.32
C PRO A 212 -8.82 -6.34 31.23
N GLN A 213 -9.62 -5.33 30.91
CA GLN A 213 -11.07 -5.45 30.81
C GLN A 213 -11.52 -5.71 29.37
N ALA A 214 -10.90 -5.04 28.38
CA ALA A 214 -11.30 -5.16 26.98
C ALA A 214 -10.64 -6.33 26.23
N GLY A 215 -9.56 -6.90 26.76
CA GLY A 215 -8.78 -7.95 26.12
C GLY A 215 -7.83 -7.42 25.03
N PRO A 216 -7.39 -8.30 24.09
CA PRO A 216 -6.52 -7.92 22.98
C PRO A 216 -7.11 -6.80 22.12
N ASN A 217 -6.27 -5.93 21.57
CA ASN A 217 -6.68 -4.74 20.82
C ASN A 217 -6.59 -4.97 19.30
N PRO A 218 -7.70 -5.25 18.59
CA PRO A 218 -7.68 -5.63 17.19
C PRO A 218 -7.50 -4.46 16.22
N LEU A 219 -7.57 -3.21 16.70
CA LEU A 219 -7.85 -2.05 15.85
C LEU A 219 -6.79 -1.83 14.76
N LEU A 220 -5.50 -1.86 15.10
CA LEU A 220 -4.45 -1.64 14.10
C LEU A 220 -4.31 -2.79 13.11
N VAL A 221 -4.53 -4.04 13.54
CA VAL A 221 -4.52 -5.20 12.64
C VAL A 221 -5.70 -5.13 11.67
N ALA A 222 -6.90 -4.83 12.17
CA ALA A 222 -8.09 -4.67 11.35
C ALA A 222 -7.95 -3.51 10.36
N ALA A 223 -7.43 -2.36 10.83
CA ALA A 223 -7.13 -1.21 9.97
C ALA A 223 -6.07 -1.55 8.91
N ALA A 224 -5.00 -2.25 9.28
CA ALA A 224 -3.96 -2.69 8.36
C ALA A 224 -4.51 -3.63 7.28
N LEU A 225 -5.40 -4.57 7.62
CA LEU A 225 -6.03 -5.45 6.63
C LEU A 225 -6.99 -4.69 5.70
N GLY A 226 -7.89 -3.87 6.27
CA GLY A 226 -8.88 -3.12 5.49
C GLY A 226 -8.25 -2.07 4.59
N CYS A 227 -7.44 -1.17 5.16
CA CYS A 227 -6.71 -0.16 4.40
C CYS A 227 -5.67 -0.79 3.48
N GLY A 228 -5.04 -1.88 3.95
CA GLY A 228 -4.18 -2.79 3.21
C GLY A 228 -4.68 -3.09 1.80
N LEU A 229 -5.89 -3.65 1.79
CA LEU A 229 -6.61 -4.05 0.59
C LEU A 229 -6.94 -2.86 -0.30
N VAL A 230 -7.43 -1.76 0.28
CA VAL A 230 -7.85 -0.56 -0.47
C VAL A 230 -6.67 0.10 -1.17
N TRP A 231 -5.57 0.35 -0.46
CA TRP A 231 -4.38 0.99 -1.06
C TRP A 231 -3.69 0.07 -2.07
N GLY A 232 -3.59 -1.23 -1.77
CA GLY A 232 -3.07 -2.20 -2.75
C GLY A 232 -3.92 -2.25 -4.02
N ARG A 233 -5.26 -2.25 -3.88
CA ARG A 233 -6.18 -2.21 -5.03
C ARG A 233 -6.02 -0.92 -5.83
N LEU A 234 -5.81 0.21 -5.17
CA LEU A 234 -5.57 1.51 -5.81
C LEU A 234 -4.29 1.49 -6.67
N VAL A 235 -3.21 0.86 -6.18
CA VAL A 235 -1.97 0.66 -6.96
C VAL A 235 -2.23 -0.16 -8.22
N LEU A 236 -2.98 -1.27 -8.11
CA LEU A 236 -3.33 -2.09 -9.27
C LEU A 236 -4.18 -1.33 -10.30
N LEU A 237 -5.20 -0.59 -9.83
CA LEU A 237 -6.07 0.23 -10.70
C LEU A 237 -5.30 1.35 -11.41
N LYS A 238 -4.16 1.78 -10.87
CA LYS A 238 -3.33 2.84 -11.42
C LYS A 238 -2.06 2.32 -12.08
N HIS A 239 -2.08 1.07 -12.54
CA HIS A 239 -0.99 0.42 -13.25
C HIS A 239 0.32 0.49 -12.48
N GLU A 240 0.29 0.07 -11.22
CA GLU A 240 1.45 0.02 -10.31
C GLU A 240 1.96 1.38 -9.84
N ARG A 241 1.34 2.51 -10.21
CA ARG A 241 1.75 3.83 -9.69
C ARG A 241 1.44 3.99 -8.21
N LEU A 242 2.41 4.51 -7.46
CA LEU A 242 2.36 4.59 -6.00
C LEU A 242 1.74 5.88 -5.50
N ALA A 243 1.94 7.00 -6.21
CA ALA A 243 1.48 8.33 -5.79
C ALA A 243 0.05 8.39 -5.22
N PRO A 244 -1.00 7.81 -5.85
CA PRO A 244 -2.35 7.88 -5.31
C PRO A 244 -2.50 7.09 -3.99
N ALA A 245 -1.84 5.94 -3.85
CA ALA A 245 -1.87 5.14 -2.62
C ALA A 245 -1.04 5.78 -1.50
N VAL A 246 0.17 6.28 -1.82
CA VAL A 246 1.03 7.03 -0.89
C VAL A 246 0.27 8.22 -0.32
N PHE A 247 -0.37 9.01 -1.18
CA PHE A 247 -1.14 10.16 -0.72
C PHE A 247 -2.39 9.74 0.07
N ALA A 248 -3.11 8.69 -0.35
CA ALA A 248 -4.28 8.21 0.38
C ALA A 248 -3.93 7.74 1.80
N HIS A 249 -2.88 6.93 1.95
CA HIS A 249 -2.42 6.47 3.24
C HIS A 249 -1.95 7.64 4.11
N ALA A 250 -1.03 8.46 3.59
CA ALA A 250 -0.46 9.59 4.32
C ALA A 250 -1.55 10.57 4.80
N PHE A 251 -2.50 10.91 3.94
CA PHE A 251 -3.57 11.85 4.27
C PHE A 251 -4.59 11.24 5.24
N PHE A 252 -4.90 9.94 5.13
CA PHE A 252 -5.72 9.23 6.11
C PHE A 252 -5.07 9.22 7.50
N SER A 253 -3.80 8.85 7.59
CA SER A 253 -3.08 8.80 8.87
C SER A 253 -2.90 10.18 9.50
N TRP A 254 -2.64 11.20 8.67
CA TRP A 254 -2.66 12.61 9.10
C TRP A 254 -4.01 12.99 9.71
N ALA A 255 -5.12 12.63 9.05
CA ALA A 255 -6.45 12.97 9.52
C ALA A 255 -6.76 12.28 10.86
N VAL A 256 -6.41 11.00 11.03
CA VAL A 256 -6.59 10.28 12.29
C VAL A 256 -5.78 10.90 13.44
N ALA A 257 -4.53 11.32 13.18
CA ALA A 257 -3.68 11.94 14.19
C ALA A 257 -4.11 13.38 14.55
N SER A 258 -4.52 14.16 13.54
CA SER A 258 -4.86 15.58 13.67
C SER A 258 -6.29 15.80 14.15
N PHE A 259 -7.21 14.90 13.77
CA PHE A 259 -8.62 14.90 14.12
C PHE A 259 -8.97 13.55 14.76
N PRO A 260 -8.66 13.37 16.06
CA PRO A 260 -8.86 12.11 16.75
C PRO A 260 -10.29 11.59 16.63
N LEU A 261 -10.38 10.29 16.33
CA LEU A 261 -11.62 9.49 16.30
C LEU A 261 -12.27 9.34 17.69
N TRP A 262 -11.55 9.70 18.75
CA TRP A 262 -12.00 9.67 20.14
C TRP A 262 -11.64 10.99 20.83
N ARG A 263 -12.53 11.49 21.68
CA ARG A 263 -12.33 12.66 22.54
C ARG A 263 -12.91 12.38 23.94
N PRO A 264 -12.27 12.86 25.02
CA PRO A 264 -12.81 12.72 26.36
C PRO A 264 -14.11 13.50 26.57
#